data_AF-A0AA35S0D2-F1
#
_entry.id   AF-A0AA35S0D2-F1
#
_cell.length_a   1.000
_cell.length_b   1.000
_cell.length_c   1.000
_cell.angle_alpha   90.00
_cell.angle_beta   90.00
_cell.angle_gamma   90.00
#
_symmetry.space_group_name_H-M   'P 1'
#
loop_
_entity.id
_entity.type
_entity.pdbx_description
1 polymer ?
#
loop_
_entity_poly.entity_id
_entity_poly.type
_entity_poly.pdbx_seq_one_letter_code
_entity_poly.pdbx_strand_id
1 'polypeptide(L)'
;MTLYRAHCAADDEKLSMTLKELDEKPDSDLCELLELMSEYQCWRGKEDLSTFTDLLWSAAVTLSKLKECRSPLNKLLCLQETNAEVTKVYRRLHPERDSLMAYSHDEQGQLISSKLFSFVIVRSQQNVGCLSSEIRFISDFAGSVLHTEEYGYLLTELKGCYQQLSDLYVDEDEWI
;
A
#
# COMPACT_ATOMS: atom_id res chain seq x y z
N MET A 1 -13.96 14.68 7.65
CA MET A 1 -13.32 14.62 6.32
C MET A 1 -13.01 15.97 5.71
N THR A 2 -13.95 16.90 5.54
CA THR A 2 -13.68 18.20 4.86
C THR A 2 -12.59 19.04 5.53
N LEU A 3 -12.53 19.09 6.86
CA LEU A 3 -11.46 19.78 7.60
C LEU A 3 -10.09 19.10 7.47
N TYR A 4 -10.05 17.77 7.43
CA TYR A 4 -8.81 17.02 7.25
C TYR A 4 -8.26 17.18 5.84
N ARG A 5 -9.13 17.13 4.82
CA ARG A 5 -8.75 17.43 3.44
C ARG A 5 -8.17 18.83 3.26
N ALA A 6 -8.66 19.81 4.01
CA ALA A 6 -8.09 21.15 3.99
C ALA A 6 -6.75 21.22 4.73
N HIS A 7 -6.60 20.51 5.85
CA HIS A 7 -5.39 20.53 6.67
C HIS A 7 -4.23 19.73 6.05
N CYS A 8 -4.53 18.61 5.40
CA CYS A 8 -3.58 17.73 4.73
C CYS A 8 -3.51 17.99 3.22
N ALA A 9 -4.08 19.09 2.73
CA ALA A 9 -4.20 19.36 1.29
C ALA A 9 -2.84 19.33 0.57
N ALA A 10 -1.82 19.95 1.16
CA ALA A 10 -0.47 20.01 0.58
C ALA A 10 0.18 18.61 0.54
N ASP A 11 0.06 17.85 1.63
CA ASP A 11 0.60 16.48 1.73
C ASP A 11 -0.10 15.53 0.75
N ASP A 12 -1.43 15.61 0.66
CA ASP A 12 -2.24 14.83 -0.27
C ASP A 12 -1.96 15.21 -1.73
N GLU A 13 -1.75 16.50 -2.02
CA GLU A 13 -1.37 16.97 -3.35
C GLU A 13 0.02 16.48 -3.75
N LYS A 14 1.01 16.61 -2.85
CA LYS A 14 2.36 16.10 -3.06
C LYS A 14 2.34 14.61 -3.39
N LEU A 15 1.75 13.79 -2.52
CA LEU A 15 1.64 12.36 -2.76
C LEU A 15 0.86 12.07 -4.05
N SER A 16 -0.22 12.80 -4.34
CA SER A 16 -1.00 12.61 -5.56
C SER A 16 -0.16 12.82 -6.83
N MET A 17 0.74 13.80 -6.85
CA MET A 17 1.68 14.01 -7.95
C MET A 17 2.67 12.83 -8.07
N THR A 18 3.28 12.42 -6.96
CA THR A 18 4.20 11.28 -6.94
C THR A 18 3.54 10.00 -7.44
N LEU A 19 2.33 9.70 -6.98
CA LEU A 19 1.62 8.49 -7.39
C LEU A 19 1.24 8.52 -8.87
N LYS A 20 0.97 9.68 -9.48
CA LYS A 20 0.70 9.79 -10.92
C LYS A 20 1.94 9.42 -11.74
N GLU A 21 3.08 9.99 -11.37
CA GLU A 21 4.36 9.69 -12.04
C GLU A 21 4.75 8.23 -11.90
N LEU A 22 4.53 7.64 -10.72
CA LEU A 22 4.82 6.23 -10.48
C LEU A 22 3.84 5.29 -11.20
N ASP A 23 2.56 5.66 -11.32
CA ASP A 23 1.57 4.84 -12.04
C ASP A 23 1.82 4.81 -13.56
N GLU A 24 2.42 5.87 -14.12
CA GLU A 24 2.84 5.88 -15.54
C GLU A 24 4.00 4.92 -15.83
N LYS A 25 4.75 4.46 -14.82
CA LYS A 25 5.85 3.52 -14.99
C LYS A 25 5.34 2.10 -15.29
N PRO A 26 6.04 1.35 -16.16
CA PRO A 26 5.73 -0.06 -16.37
C PRO A 26 5.99 -0.88 -15.09
N ASP A 27 5.32 -2.02 -14.97
CA ASP A 27 5.44 -2.90 -13.78
C ASP A 27 6.90 -3.28 -13.46
N SER A 28 7.76 -3.46 -14.48
CA SER A 28 9.17 -3.76 -14.27
C SER A 28 9.89 -2.67 -13.49
N ASP A 29 9.73 -1.42 -13.90
CA ASP A 29 10.48 -0.28 -13.37
C ASP A 29 9.94 0.10 -11.99
N LEU A 30 8.62 -0.01 -11.80
CA LEU A 30 8.00 0.17 -10.49
C LEU A 30 8.43 -0.91 -9.50
N CYS A 31 8.51 -2.18 -9.93
CA CYS A 31 9.04 -3.26 -9.10
C CYS A 31 10.52 -3.07 -8.78
N GLU A 32 11.33 -2.50 -9.67
CA GLU A 32 12.72 -2.18 -9.38
C GLU A 32 12.84 -1.09 -8.30
N LEU A 33 12.10 0.01 -8.45
CA LEU A 33 12.06 1.10 -7.49
C LEU A 33 11.59 0.66 -6.09
N LEU A 34 10.61 -0.24 -6.03
CA LEU A 34 10.07 -0.77 -4.78
C LEU A 34 10.84 -1.98 -4.25
N GLU A 35 11.95 -2.37 -4.89
CA GLU A 35 12.76 -3.53 -4.53
C GLU A 35 11.95 -4.85 -4.46
N LEU A 36 11.09 -5.05 -5.47
CA LEU A 36 10.21 -6.21 -5.70
C LEU A 36 10.64 -7.06 -6.92
N MET A 37 11.86 -6.88 -7.42
CA MET A 37 12.29 -7.57 -8.65
C MET A 37 12.35 -9.08 -8.50
N SER A 38 12.65 -9.60 -7.32
CA SER A 38 12.59 -11.04 -7.01
C SER A 38 11.18 -11.59 -7.17
N GLU A 39 10.19 -10.88 -6.65
CA GLU A 39 8.77 -11.22 -6.66
C GLU A 39 8.22 -11.13 -8.08
N TYR A 40 8.58 -10.06 -8.79
CA TYR A 40 8.24 -9.86 -10.19
C TYR A 40 8.80 -10.98 -11.09
N GLN A 41 10.07 -11.38 -10.90
CA GLN A 41 10.69 -12.49 -11.64
C GLN A 41 10.08 -13.84 -11.28
N CYS A 42 9.79 -14.09 -9.99
CA CYS A 42 9.13 -15.30 -9.52
C CYS A 42 7.78 -15.49 -10.19
N TRP A 43 7.01 -14.41 -10.34
CA TRP A 43 5.73 -14.42 -11.04
C TRP A 43 5.89 -14.60 -12.56
N ARG A 44 6.81 -13.86 -13.21
CA ARG A 44 7.05 -13.94 -14.65
C ARG A 44 7.44 -15.35 -15.13
N GLY A 45 8.02 -16.17 -14.26
CA GLY A 45 8.36 -17.57 -14.57
C GLY A 45 7.22 -18.58 -14.38
N LYS A 46 6.06 -18.18 -13.84
CA LYS A 46 4.97 -19.08 -13.40
C LYS A 46 3.68 -18.99 -14.21
N GLU A 47 3.44 -17.90 -14.97
CA GLU A 47 2.18 -17.72 -15.73
C GLU A 47 2.39 -17.22 -17.16
N ASP A 48 1.55 -17.71 -18.08
CA ASP A 48 1.35 -17.14 -19.41
C ASP A 48 0.30 -16.02 -19.31
N LEU A 49 0.73 -14.77 -19.54
CA LEU A 49 -0.07 -13.61 -20.00
C LEU A 49 -0.85 -12.70 -19.01
N SER A 50 -0.89 -12.96 -17.70
CA SER A 50 -1.31 -11.90 -16.74
C SER A 50 -0.21 -10.82 -16.66
N THR A 51 -0.47 -9.64 -16.10
CA THR A 51 0.54 -8.66 -15.64
C THR A 51 0.78 -8.82 -14.14
N PHE A 52 1.88 -8.28 -13.60
CA PHE A 52 2.10 -8.29 -12.15
C PHE A 52 1.02 -7.44 -11.44
N THR A 53 0.55 -6.39 -12.10
CA THR A 53 -0.63 -5.63 -11.70
C THR A 53 -1.89 -6.49 -11.59
N ASP A 54 -2.15 -7.40 -12.53
CA ASP A 54 -3.34 -8.28 -12.46
C ASP A 54 -3.33 -9.18 -11.22
N LEU A 55 -2.14 -9.60 -10.77
CA LEU A 55 -1.97 -10.40 -9.55
C LEU A 55 -2.44 -9.64 -8.31
N LEU A 56 -2.19 -8.33 -8.26
CA LEU A 56 -2.51 -7.45 -7.12
C LEU A 56 -3.79 -6.64 -7.33
N TRP A 57 -4.49 -6.82 -8.45
CA TRP A 57 -5.69 -6.06 -8.80
C TRP A 57 -6.79 -6.14 -7.74
N SER A 58 -7.00 -7.32 -7.15
CA SER A 58 -7.99 -7.51 -6.07
C SER A 58 -7.69 -6.64 -4.85
N ALA A 59 -6.42 -6.54 -4.46
CA ALA A 59 -5.98 -5.66 -3.38
C ALA A 59 -6.19 -4.19 -3.76
N ALA A 60 -5.83 -3.78 -4.97
CA ALA A 60 -6.03 -2.41 -5.45
C ALA A 60 -7.50 -1.99 -5.47
N VAL A 61 -8.38 -2.85 -5.97
CA VAL A 61 -9.84 -2.63 -5.93
C VAL A 61 -10.35 -2.55 -4.50
N THR A 62 -9.82 -3.36 -3.58
CA THR A 62 -10.24 -3.31 -2.17
C THR A 62 -9.82 -2.01 -1.52
N LEU A 63 -8.56 -1.59 -1.70
CA LEU A 63 -8.02 -0.34 -1.17
C LEU A 63 -8.75 0.89 -1.74
N SER A 64 -9.18 0.82 -3.01
CA SER A 64 -9.95 1.90 -3.67
C SER A 64 -11.24 2.29 -2.93
N LYS A 65 -11.80 1.37 -2.13
CA LYS A 65 -13.01 1.59 -1.32
C LYS A 65 -12.75 2.40 -0.06
N LEU A 66 -11.49 2.63 0.32
CA LEU A 66 -11.11 3.36 1.53
C LEU A 66 -11.78 4.74 1.61
N LYS A 67 -11.89 5.45 0.47
CA LYS A 67 -12.56 6.76 0.36
C LYS A 67 -14.08 6.70 0.58
N GLU A 68 -14.70 5.55 0.31
CA GLU A 68 -16.14 5.34 0.43
C GLU A 68 -16.54 5.01 1.88
N CYS A 69 -15.61 4.42 2.64
CA CYS A 69 -15.77 4.16 4.06
C CYS A 69 -15.86 5.48 4.84
N ARG A 70 -16.94 5.67 5.61
CA ARG A 70 -17.14 6.89 6.41
C ARG A 70 -16.70 6.76 7.87
N SER A 71 -16.66 5.54 8.42
CA SER A 71 -16.23 5.30 9.80
C SER A 71 -14.75 4.87 9.84
N PRO A 72 -13.99 5.24 10.89
CA PRO A 72 -12.62 4.77 11.09
C PRO A 72 -12.52 3.24 11.13
N LEU A 73 -13.49 2.57 11.75
CA LEU A 73 -13.53 1.11 11.81
C LEU A 73 -13.68 0.49 10.41
N ASN A 74 -14.57 1.02 9.56
CA ASN A 74 -14.73 0.48 8.21
C ASN A 74 -13.49 0.72 7.34
N LYS A 75 -12.77 1.82 7.58
CA LYS A 75 -11.48 2.07 6.93
C LYS A 75 -10.43 1.05 7.38
N LEU A 76 -10.36 0.75 8.68
CA LEU A 76 -9.47 -0.30 9.19
C LEU A 76 -9.81 -1.69 8.64
N LEU A 77 -11.10 -2.02 8.51
CA LEU A 77 -11.55 -3.27 7.88
C LEU A 77 -11.15 -3.32 6.39
N CYS A 78 -11.29 -2.22 5.67
CA CYS A 78 -10.83 -2.12 4.28
C CYS A 78 -9.31 -2.35 4.16
N LEU A 79 -8.51 -1.82 5.11
CA LEU A 79 -7.07 -2.09 5.15
C LEU A 79 -6.76 -3.55 5.48
N GLN A 80 -7.49 -4.16 6.41
CA GLN A 80 -7.36 -5.57 6.77
C GLN A 80 -7.66 -6.49 5.57
N GLU A 81 -8.75 -6.22 4.84
CA GLU A 81 -9.10 -6.94 3.62
C GLU A 81 -8.03 -6.76 2.53
N THR A 82 -7.53 -5.53 2.34
CA THR A 82 -6.45 -5.25 1.38
C THR A 82 -5.19 -6.04 1.72
N ASN A 83 -4.79 -6.05 3.00
CA ASN A 83 -3.61 -6.78 3.45
C ASN A 83 -3.80 -8.31 3.29
N ALA A 84 -5.01 -8.82 3.51
CA ALA A 84 -5.31 -10.23 3.27
C ALA A 84 -5.13 -10.60 1.78
N GLU A 85 -5.54 -9.75 0.85
CA GLU A 85 -5.31 -9.94 -0.59
C GLU A 85 -3.81 -9.92 -0.95
N VAL A 86 -3.04 -8.97 -0.39
CA VAL A 86 -1.58 -8.92 -0.58
C VAL A 86 -0.89 -10.16 0.00
N THR A 87 -1.30 -10.59 1.20
CA THR A 87 -0.77 -11.79 1.85
C THR A 87 -1.03 -13.04 1.02
N LYS A 88 -2.20 -13.17 0.38
CA LYS A 88 -2.50 -14.29 -0.54
C LYS A 88 -1.53 -14.30 -1.72
N VAL A 89 -1.25 -13.13 -2.30
CA VAL A 89 -0.27 -13.00 -3.40
C VAL A 89 1.11 -13.40 -2.94
N TYR A 90 1.58 -12.89 -1.80
CA TYR A 90 2.88 -13.27 -1.24
C TYR A 90 3.01 -14.78 -1.06
N ARG A 91 2.01 -15.45 -0.47
CA ARG A 91 2.02 -16.93 -0.30
C ARG A 91 2.07 -17.67 -1.63
N ARG A 92 1.40 -17.16 -2.66
CA ARG A 92 1.44 -17.73 -4.00
C ARG A 92 2.83 -17.62 -4.63
N LEU A 93 3.53 -16.52 -4.37
CA LEU A 93 4.90 -16.31 -4.85
C LEU A 93 5.91 -17.17 -4.06
N HIS A 94 5.65 -17.38 -2.78
CA HIS A 94 6.51 -18.10 -1.83
C HIS A 94 5.81 -19.33 -1.20
N PRO A 95 5.43 -20.35 -1.99
CA PRO A 95 4.73 -21.52 -1.47
C PRO A 95 5.56 -22.32 -0.44
N GLU A 96 6.88 -22.19 -0.47
CA GLU A 96 7.79 -22.75 0.52
C GLU A 96 7.70 -22.07 1.90
N ARG A 97 7.11 -20.87 1.98
CA ARG A 97 6.91 -20.09 3.21
C ARG A 97 5.46 -20.14 3.71
N ASP A 98 4.63 -21.05 3.19
CA ASP A 98 3.16 -21.12 3.43
C ASP A 98 2.74 -21.57 4.86
N SER A 99 3.66 -21.57 5.83
CA SER A 99 3.26 -21.75 7.24
C SER A 99 2.74 -20.42 7.80
N LEU A 100 1.54 -20.42 8.38
CA LEU A 100 0.89 -19.26 9.02
C LEU A 100 1.82 -18.49 10.00
N MET A 101 2.76 -19.20 10.63
CA MET A 101 3.73 -18.66 11.58
C MET A 101 4.97 -18.05 10.92
N ALA A 102 5.35 -18.49 9.72
CA ALA A 102 6.53 -17.95 9.03
C ALA A 102 6.29 -16.49 8.63
N TYR A 103 5.12 -16.17 8.07
CA TYR A 103 4.82 -14.82 7.59
C TYR A 103 4.76 -13.76 8.70
N SER A 104 4.14 -14.07 9.84
CA SER A 104 3.95 -13.12 10.94
C SER A 104 5.22 -12.84 11.74
N HIS A 105 6.25 -13.69 11.64
CA HIS A 105 7.50 -13.56 12.39
C HIS A 105 8.75 -13.38 11.51
N ASP A 106 8.64 -13.53 10.20
CA ASP A 106 9.73 -13.31 9.25
C ASP A 106 9.78 -11.83 8.86
N GLU A 107 10.80 -11.12 9.37
CA GLU A 107 11.08 -9.72 9.04
C GLU A 107 11.18 -9.50 7.53
N GLN A 108 11.69 -10.47 6.76
CA GLN A 108 11.74 -10.38 5.30
C GLN A 108 10.33 -10.46 4.69
N GLY A 109 9.48 -11.35 5.19
CA GLY A 109 8.11 -11.49 4.71
C GLY A 109 7.27 -10.24 4.95
N GLN A 110 7.42 -9.61 6.13
CA GLN A 110 6.78 -8.33 6.44
C GLN A 110 7.30 -7.20 5.55
N LEU A 111 8.61 -7.14 5.29
CA LEU A 111 9.19 -6.12 4.41
C LEU A 111 8.68 -6.25 2.97
N ILE A 112 8.61 -7.49 2.45
CA ILE A 112 8.08 -7.74 1.10
C ILE A 112 6.59 -7.40 1.03
N SER A 113 5.81 -7.75 2.06
CA SER A 113 4.39 -7.34 2.16
C SER A 113 4.22 -5.84 2.07
N SER A 114 4.99 -5.09 2.86
CA SER A 114 4.92 -3.62 2.84
C SER A 114 5.26 -3.05 1.45
N LYS A 115 6.26 -3.62 0.76
CA LYS A 115 6.60 -3.22 -0.62
C LYS A 115 5.48 -3.55 -1.61
N LEU A 116 4.87 -4.74 -1.52
CA LEU A 116 3.70 -5.12 -2.33
C LEU A 116 2.51 -4.20 -2.03
N PHE A 117 2.33 -3.79 -0.78
CA PHE A 117 1.29 -2.84 -0.36
C PHE A 117 1.55 -1.44 -0.95
N SER A 118 2.80 -0.97 -0.96
CA SER A 118 3.21 0.25 -1.67
C SER A 118 2.91 0.18 -3.17
N PHE A 119 3.18 -0.96 -3.82
CA PHE A 119 2.81 -1.19 -5.22
C PHE A 119 1.29 -1.08 -5.43
N VAL A 120 0.50 -1.68 -4.52
CA VAL A 120 -0.97 -1.58 -4.53
C VAL A 120 -1.44 -0.14 -4.37
N ILE A 121 -0.83 0.66 -3.50
CA ILE A 121 -1.16 2.08 -3.32
C ILE A 121 -0.93 2.85 -4.63
N VAL A 122 0.21 2.64 -5.30
CA VAL A 122 0.53 3.26 -6.60
C VAL A 122 -0.53 2.89 -7.64
N ARG A 123 -0.81 1.59 -7.82
CA ARG A 123 -1.82 1.13 -8.79
C ARG A 123 -3.27 1.49 -8.42
N SER A 124 -3.50 1.98 -7.20
CA SER A 124 -4.81 2.45 -6.72
C SER A 124 -4.96 3.98 -6.78
N GLN A 125 -3.99 4.69 -7.37
CA GLN A 125 -3.87 6.16 -7.33
C GLN A 125 -5.19 6.90 -7.58
N GLN A 126 -5.94 6.50 -8.61
CA GLN A 126 -7.18 7.18 -9.01
C GLN A 126 -8.26 7.19 -7.90
N ASN A 127 -8.13 6.30 -6.91
CA ASN A 127 -9.10 6.10 -5.85
C ASN A 127 -8.54 6.33 -4.43
N VAL A 128 -7.23 6.52 -4.28
CA VAL A 128 -6.57 6.68 -2.97
C VAL A 128 -6.08 8.12 -2.73
N GLY A 129 -6.38 9.06 -3.65
CA GLY A 129 -5.84 10.44 -3.71
C GLY A 129 -6.03 11.39 -2.52
N CYS A 130 -6.42 10.93 -1.33
CA CYS A 130 -6.34 11.70 -0.08
C CYS A 130 -5.76 10.85 1.07
N LEU A 131 -4.72 10.05 0.80
CA LEU A 131 -4.22 9.07 1.76
C LEU A 131 -3.72 9.68 3.08
N SER A 132 -3.08 10.85 3.04
CA SER A 132 -2.63 11.58 4.25
C SER A 132 -3.85 11.97 5.10
N SER A 133 -4.89 12.51 4.47
CA SER A 133 -6.15 12.80 5.15
C SER A 133 -6.80 11.56 5.77
N GLU A 134 -6.76 10.42 5.08
CA GLU A 134 -7.35 9.17 5.56
C GLU A 134 -6.57 8.57 6.73
N ILE A 135 -5.24 8.54 6.66
CA ILE A 135 -4.36 8.10 7.74
C ILE A 135 -4.62 8.95 9.00
N ARG A 136 -4.74 10.26 8.84
CA ARG A 136 -4.93 11.17 9.96
C ARG A 136 -6.33 11.05 10.56
N PHE A 137 -7.35 10.90 9.72
CA PHE A 137 -8.71 10.62 10.18
C PHE A 137 -8.79 9.31 10.98
N ILE A 138 -8.16 8.24 10.51
CA ILE A 138 -8.14 6.97 11.26
C ILE A 138 -7.40 7.16 12.58
N SER A 139 -6.24 7.82 12.57
CA SER A 139 -5.42 8.06 13.76
C SER A 139 -6.18 8.81 14.86
N ASP A 140 -6.97 9.82 14.49
CA ASP A 140 -7.65 10.70 15.45
C ASP A 140 -8.97 10.10 15.97
N PHE A 141 -9.65 9.23 15.19
CA PHE A 141 -11.01 8.78 15.51
C PHE A 141 -11.18 7.28 15.74
N ALA A 142 -10.18 6.43 15.47
CA ALA A 142 -10.28 4.99 15.75
C ALA A 142 -10.16 4.65 17.25
N GLY A 143 -9.61 5.58 18.06
CA GLY A 143 -9.55 5.44 19.52
C GLY A 143 -8.85 4.16 19.97
N SER A 144 -9.42 3.47 20.96
CA SER A 144 -8.84 2.25 21.54
C SER A 144 -8.82 1.04 20.60
N VAL A 145 -9.52 1.08 19.46
CA VAL A 145 -9.48 0.01 18.46
C VAL A 145 -8.08 -0.15 17.88
N LEU A 146 -7.28 0.92 17.84
CA LEU A 146 -5.88 0.87 17.43
C LEU A 146 -4.96 0.17 18.43
N HIS A 147 -5.43 -0.09 19.65
CA HIS A 147 -4.65 -0.86 20.64
C HIS A 147 -4.73 -2.36 20.41
N THR A 148 -5.54 -2.84 19.46
CA THR A 148 -5.42 -4.22 18.99
C THR A 148 -4.15 -4.35 18.15
N GLU A 149 -3.42 -5.45 18.34
CA GLU A 149 -2.14 -5.68 17.64
C GLU A 149 -2.30 -5.60 16.13
N GLU A 150 -3.41 -6.13 15.60
CA GLU A 150 -3.69 -6.16 14.16
C GLU A 150 -3.99 -4.76 13.57
N TYR A 151 -4.91 -3.99 14.15
CA TYR A 151 -5.29 -2.69 13.56
C TYR A 151 -4.21 -1.62 13.78
N GLY A 152 -3.51 -1.68 14.92
CA GLY A 152 -2.34 -0.83 15.16
C GLY A 152 -1.22 -1.11 14.16
N TYR A 153 -0.96 -2.39 13.87
CA TYR A 153 0.01 -2.81 12.86
C TYR A 153 -0.39 -2.32 11.47
N LEU A 154 -1.61 -2.60 11.00
CA LEU A 154 -2.08 -2.21 9.66
C LEU A 154 -2.00 -0.69 9.42
N LEU A 155 -2.34 0.11 10.42
CA LEU A 155 -2.21 1.57 10.32
C LEU A 155 -0.74 2.00 10.26
N THR A 156 0.13 1.32 11.01
CA THR A 156 1.58 1.60 11.00
C THR A 156 2.21 1.20 9.67
N GLU A 157 1.82 0.06 9.11
CA GLU A 157 2.23 -0.41 7.78
C GLU A 157 1.79 0.59 6.70
N LEU A 158 0.53 1.05 6.74
CA LEU A 158 0.05 2.06 5.80
C LEU A 158 0.83 3.38 5.90
N LYS A 159 1.16 3.82 7.13
CA LYS A 159 2.00 5.01 7.37
C LYS A 159 3.42 4.83 6.82
N GLY A 160 4.00 3.64 6.99
CA GLY A 160 5.31 3.29 6.44
C GLY A 160 5.33 3.35 4.92
N CYS A 161 4.31 2.75 4.28
CA CYS A 161 4.16 2.80 2.82
C CYS A 161 3.95 4.23 2.33
N TYR A 162 3.12 5.02 3.02
CA TYR A 162 2.94 6.44 2.72
C TYR A 162 4.27 7.21 2.77
N GLN A 163 5.07 7.00 3.82
CA GLN A 163 6.35 7.67 4.00
C GLN A 163 7.34 7.27 2.91
N GLN A 164 7.48 5.96 2.65
CA GLN A 164 8.32 5.42 1.59
C GLN A 164 7.99 6.08 0.24
N LEU A 165 6.71 6.12 -0.13
CA LEU A 165 6.26 6.69 -1.40
C LEU A 165 6.45 8.22 -1.44
N SER A 166 6.26 8.91 -0.32
CA SER A 166 6.47 10.35 -0.22
C SER A 166 7.95 10.75 -0.37
N ASP A 167 8.86 9.88 0.09
CA ASP A 167 10.31 10.09 0.02
C ASP A 167 10.89 9.77 -1.37
N LEU A 168 10.17 9.00 -2.21
CA LEU A 168 10.54 8.79 -3.62
C LEU A 168 10.36 10.05 -4.47
N TYR A 169 9.59 11.03 -3.98
CA TYR A 169 9.48 12.34 -4.61
C TYR A 169 10.66 13.22 -4.19
N VAL A 170 11.64 13.33 -5.09
CA VAL A 170 12.71 14.32 -4.99
C VAL A 170 12.25 15.53 -5.81
N ASP A 171 12.00 16.66 -5.14
CA ASP A 171 11.85 17.94 -5.86
C ASP A 171 13.11 18.15 -6.70
N GLU A 172 12.94 18.30 -8.02
CA GLU A 172 14.03 18.69 -8.93
C GLU A 172 14.61 20.09 -8.61
N ASP A 173 14.04 20.81 -7.64
CA ASP A 173 14.40 22.18 -7.27
C ASP A 173 15.43 22.30 -6.12
N GLU A 174 15.94 21.21 -5.51
CA GLU A 174 16.99 21.30 -4.46
C GLU A 174 18.44 21.35 -4.99
N TRP A 175 18.65 21.53 -6.30
CA TRP A 175 19.99 21.73 -6.91
C TRP A 175 20.14 23.07 -7.64
N ILE A 176 19.92 24.20 -6.95
CA ILE A 176 20.38 25.54 -7.38
C ILE A 176 21.28 26.17 -6.31
#